data_AF-A0A351JXZ0-F1
#
_entry.id   AF-A0A351JXZ0-F1
#
_cell.length_a   1.000
_cell.length_b   1.000
_cell.length_c   1.000
_cell.angle_alpha   90.00
_cell.angle_beta   90.00
_cell.angle_gamma   90.00
#
_symmetry.space_group_name_H-M   'P 1'
#
loop_
_entity.id
_entity.type
_entity.pdbx_description
1 polymer ?
#
loop_
_entity_poly.entity_id
_entity_poly.type
_entity_poly.pdbx_seq_one_letter_code
_entity_poly.pdbx_strand_id
1 'polypeptide(L)'
;MLKRYMSQMHREQKGITGLETAIILIAFVVVASVFAYTVLSAGLFAAERGKEAVHAGLEGARSTVELRGGVIALAGNVTTASVNRLTFTMSSTLGGEPVNFTPPTNVTGGMAGDNNPNVVVISYIDQDQHRIDMAWTKTAIGEDDGDNLLEKGEKFQITIG
;
A
#
# COMPACT_ATOMS: atom_id res chain seq x y z
N MET A 1 -42.78 -7.26 74.16
CA MET A 1 -41.46 -7.46 73.50
C MET A 1 -41.45 -7.07 72.02
N LEU A 2 -42.56 -7.16 71.26
CA LEU A 2 -42.63 -6.77 69.84
C LEU A 2 -42.37 -5.29 69.52
N LYS A 3 -42.77 -4.34 70.37
CA LYS A 3 -42.57 -2.90 70.12
C LYS A 3 -41.09 -2.47 70.04
N ARG A 4 -40.19 -3.20 70.69
CA ARG A 4 -38.75 -2.89 70.68
C ARG A 4 -38.08 -3.31 69.37
N TYR A 5 -38.54 -4.42 68.78
CA TYR A 5 -38.08 -4.90 67.47
C TYR A 5 -38.53 -3.98 66.33
N MET A 6 -39.78 -3.47 66.35
CA MET A 6 -40.27 -2.53 65.33
C MET A 6 -39.54 -1.18 65.33
N SER A 7 -39.14 -0.68 66.49
CA SER A 7 -38.36 0.57 66.58
C SER A 7 -36.90 0.39 66.13
N GLN A 8 -36.38 -0.83 66.16
CA GLN A 8 -35.02 -1.14 65.73
C GLN A 8 -34.94 -1.22 64.20
N MET A 9 -35.97 -1.76 63.53
CA MET A 9 -36.06 -1.77 62.05
C MET A 9 -36.17 -0.36 61.43
N HIS A 10 -36.90 0.57 62.04
CA HIS A 10 -36.98 1.96 61.54
C HIS A 10 -35.68 2.76 61.72
N ARG A 11 -34.86 2.38 62.71
CA ARG A 11 -33.59 3.05 63.02
C ARG A 11 -32.46 2.62 62.08
N GLU A 12 -32.63 1.50 61.37
CA GLU A 12 -31.70 0.99 60.35
C GLU A 12 -32.00 1.51 58.94
N GLN A 13 -33.14 2.19 58.72
CA GLN A 13 -33.44 2.87 57.45
C GLN A 13 -32.82 4.28 57.39
N LYS A 14 -31.49 4.37 57.54
CA LYS A 14 -30.77 5.59 57.14
C LYS A 14 -30.96 5.76 55.64
N GLY A 15 -31.69 6.79 55.23
CA GLY A 15 -32.03 7.05 53.83
C GLY A 15 -30.80 7.32 52.97
N ILE A 16 -30.86 6.88 51.72
CA ILE A 16 -29.89 7.24 50.68
C ILE A 16 -29.81 8.77 50.60
N THR A 17 -28.63 9.35 50.81
CA THR A 17 -28.51 10.80 50.73
C THR A 17 -28.36 11.24 49.27
N GLY A 18 -28.90 12.40 48.93
CA GLY A 18 -28.76 12.96 47.58
C GLY A 18 -27.29 13.19 47.18
N LEU A 19 -26.43 13.44 48.17
CA LEU A 19 -25.00 13.63 47.97
C LEU A 19 -24.29 12.34 47.57
N GLU A 20 -24.61 11.19 48.19
CA GLU A 20 -24.06 9.88 47.80
C GLU A 20 -24.50 9.49 46.38
N THR A 21 -25.77 9.73 46.06
CA THR A 21 -26.30 9.47 44.71
C THR A 21 -25.62 10.36 43.67
N ALA A 22 -25.35 11.63 44.00
CA ALA A 22 -24.65 12.55 43.11
C ALA A 22 -23.21 12.12 42.82
N ILE A 23 -22.47 11.63 43.82
CA ILE A 23 -21.11 11.12 43.63
C ILE A 23 -21.10 9.90 42.70
N ILE A 24 -22.04 8.97 42.89
CA ILE A 24 -22.20 7.79 42.02
C ILE A 24 -22.54 8.23 40.59
N LEU A 25 -23.40 9.24 40.43
CA LEU A 25 -23.81 9.76 39.12
C LEU A 25 -22.62 10.38 38.37
N ILE A 26 -21.78 11.18 39.04
CA ILE A 26 -20.55 11.72 38.45
C ILE A 26 -19.61 10.60 38.03
N ALA A 27 -19.37 9.61 38.91
CA ALA A 27 -18.52 8.47 38.58
C ALA A 27 -19.02 7.70 37.35
N PHE A 28 -20.34 7.48 37.26
CA PHE A 28 -20.95 6.80 36.12
C PHE A 28 -20.79 7.59 34.81
N VAL A 29 -21.02 8.90 34.84
CA VAL A 29 -20.85 9.79 33.68
C VAL A 29 -19.39 9.85 33.24
N VAL A 30 -18.44 9.91 34.17
CA VAL A 30 -17.00 9.91 33.84
C VAL A 30 -16.59 8.59 33.18
N VAL A 31 -16.97 7.44 33.75
CA VAL A 31 -16.67 6.13 33.17
C VAL A 31 -17.29 5.99 31.77
N ALA A 32 -18.56 6.40 31.61
CA ALA A 32 -19.23 6.39 30.31
C ALA A 32 -18.53 7.31 29.29
N SER A 33 -18.06 8.48 29.71
CA SER A 33 -17.37 9.44 28.84
C SER A 33 -16.01 8.92 28.37
N VAL A 34 -15.22 8.32 29.27
CA VAL A 34 -13.93 7.72 28.90
C VAL A 34 -14.14 6.53 27.96
N PHE A 35 -15.14 5.70 28.23
CA PHE A 35 -15.49 4.58 27.35
C PHE A 35 -15.97 5.06 25.97
N ALA A 36 -16.80 6.09 25.91
CA ALA A 36 -17.24 6.68 24.63
C ALA A 36 -16.05 7.24 23.83
N TYR A 37 -15.11 7.90 24.50
CA TYR A 37 -13.90 8.42 23.86
C TYR A 37 -13.02 7.30 23.29
N THR A 38 -12.79 6.21 24.03
CA THR A 38 -11.97 5.10 23.54
C THR A 38 -12.64 4.38 22.38
N VAL A 39 -13.95 4.15 22.44
CA VAL A 39 -14.72 3.55 21.33
C VAL A 39 -14.69 4.45 20.10
N LEU A 40 -14.88 5.76 20.25
CA LEU A 40 -14.83 6.71 19.14
C LEU A 40 -13.43 6.76 18.50
N SER A 41 -12.39 6.82 19.32
CA SER A 41 -11.00 6.86 18.86
C SER A 41 -10.60 5.57 18.13
N ALA A 42 -10.92 4.42 18.70
CA ALA A 42 -10.69 3.12 18.07
C ALA A 42 -11.52 2.95 16.78
N GLY A 43 -12.77 3.43 16.77
CA GLY A 43 -13.64 3.42 15.61
C GLY A 43 -13.12 4.30 14.47
N LEU A 44 -12.66 5.51 14.79
CA LEU A 44 -12.04 6.40 13.81
C LEU A 44 -10.74 5.81 13.24
N PHE A 45 -9.89 5.24 14.10
CA PHE A 45 -8.68 4.56 13.66
C PHE A 45 -8.99 3.36 12.73
N ALA A 46 -9.98 2.54 13.09
CA ALA A 46 -10.42 1.42 12.25
C ALA A 46 -10.97 1.90 10.90
N ALA A 47 -11.72 3.01 10.89
CA ALA A 47 -12.24 3.61 9.66
C ALA A 47 -11.11 4.14 8.76
N GLU A 48 -10.13 4.85 9.31
CA GLU A 48 -8.96 5.34 8.54
C GLU A 48 -8.12 4.18 8.00
N ARG A 49 -7.85 3.14 8.80
CA ARG A 49 -7.17 1.92 8.33
C ARG A 49 -7.96 1.21 7.24
N GLY A 50 -9.29 1.15 7.36
CA GLY A 50 -10.17 0.58 6.34
C GLY A 50 -10.12 1.37 5.04
N LYS A 51 -10.15 2.70 5.12
CA LYS A 51 -10.00 3.59 3.96
C LYS A 51 -8.65 3.39 3.29
N GLU A 52 -7.55 3.42 4.04
CA GLU A 52 -6.19 3.17 3.51
C GLU A 52 -6.11 1.81 2.80
N ALA A 53 -6.66 0.74 3.40
CA ALA A 53 -6.64 -0.60 2.81
C ALA A 53 -7.46 -0.68 1.50
N VAL A 54 -8.61 -0.01 1.43
CA VAL A 54 -9.43 0.06 0.21
C VAL A 54 -8.71 0.83 -0.88
N HIS A 55 -8.08 1.98 -0.56
CA HIS A 55 -7.31 2.74 -1.53
C HIS A 55 -6.09 1.96 -2.02
N ALA A 56 -5.29 1.37 -1.14
CA ALA A 56 -4.14 0.56 -1.53
C ALA A 56 -4.55 -0.67 -2.37
N GLY A 57 -5.68 -1.30 -2.04
CA GLY A 57 -6.23 -2.41 -2.84
C GLY A 57 -6.69 -1.97 -4.22
N LEU A 58 -7.29 -0.78 -4.33
CA LEU A 58 -7.71 -0.20 -5.61
C LEU A 58 -6.51 0.25 -6.45
N GLU A 59 -5.52 0.89 -5.83
CA GLU A 59 -4.26 1.27 -6.45
C GLU A 59 -3.58 0.03 -7.02
N GLY A 60 -3.35 -1.01 -6.20
CA GLY A 60 -2.74 -2.26 -6.67
C GLY A 60 -3.52 -2.96 -7.80
N ALA A 61 -4.85 -2.93 -7.76
CA ALA A 61 -5.68 -3.49 -8.82
C ALA A 61 -5.65 -2.67 -10.12
N ARG A 62 -5.38 -1.36 -10.03
CA ARG A 62 -5.30 -0.43 -11.16
C ARG A 62 -3.88 -0.21 -11.67
N SER A 63 -2.84 -0.56 -10.92
CA SER A 63 -1.44 -0.50 -11.34
C SER A 63 -1.09 -1.63 -12.32
N THR A 64 -1.95 -1.89 -13.30
CA THR A 64 -1.71 -2.85 -14.37
C THR A 64 -1.06 -2.17 -15.56
N VAL A 65 0.03 -2.77 -16.02
CA VAL A 65 0.78 -2.36 -17.21
C VAL A 65 0.57 -3.38 -18.31
N GLU A 66 0.49 -2.92 -19.54
CA GLU A 66 0.31 -3.76 -20.72
C GLU A 66 1.48 -3.62 -21.68
N LEU A 67 1.83 -4.73 -22.31
CA LEU A 67 2.76 -4.75 -23.44
C LEU A 67 2.05 -4.18 -24.66
N ARG A 68 2.56 -3.07 -25.21
CA ARG A 68 2.06 -2.48 -26.45
C ARG A 68 2.97 -2.87 -27.60
N GLY A 69 2.47 -3.76 -28.47
CA GLY A 69 3.23 -4.27 -29.62
C GLY A 69 3.94 -5.58 -29.31
N GLY A 70 5.05 -5.83 -30.02
CA GLY A 70 5.85 -7.05 -29.86
C GLY A 70 7.12 -6.82 -29.06
N VAL A 71 7.70 -7.91 -28.58
CA VAL A 71 9.08 -7.94 -28.07
C VAL A 71 10.01 -8.10 -29.26
N ILE A 72 10.96 -7.17 -29.42
CA ILE A 72 11.94 -7.18 -30.50
C ILE A 72 13.27 -7.62 -29.92
N ALA A 73 13.80 -8.75 -30.41
CA ALA A 73 15.13 -9.23 -30.10
C ALA A 73 16.09 -8.89 -31.25
N LEU A 74 17.13 -8.12 -30.96
CA LEU A 74 18.19 -7.78 -31.91
C LEU A 74 19.40 -8.67 -31.67
N ALA A 75 19.84 -9.35 -32.74
CA ALA A 75 21.07 -10.12 -32.73
C ALA A 75 22.28 -9.17 -32.72
N GLY A 76 23.25 -9.44 -31.83
CA GLY A 76 24.51 -8.69 -31.81
C GLY A 76 25.44 -9.07 -32.96
N ASN A 77 25.33 -10.32 -33.42
CA ASN A 77 26.04 -10.83 -34.59
C ASN A 77 25.11 -11.81 -35.32
N VAL A 78 24.84 -11.52 -36.61
CA VAL A 78 23.95 -12.32 -37.46
C VAL A 78 24.45 -13.76 -37.62
N THR A 79 25.75 -13.99 -37.51
CA THR A 79 26.40 -15.28 -37.71
C THR A 79 26.35 -16.17 -36.47
N THR A 80 26.44 -15.60 -35.27
CA THR A 80 26.43 -16.33 -33.99
C THR A 80 25.02 -16.50 -33.41
N ALA A 81 24.02 -15.85 -34.00
CA ALA A 81 22.62 -15.87 -33.57
C ALA A 81 22.39 -15.55 -32.08
N SER A 82 23.28 -14.78 -31.46
CA SER A 82 23.15 -14.36 -30.06
C SER A 82 22.30 -13.11 -29.93
N VAL A 83 21.29 -13.16 -29.06
CA VAL A 83 20.48 -11.98 -28.71
C VAL A 83 21.35 -11.05 -27.86
N ASN A 84 21.56 -9.83 -28.35
CA ASN A 84 22.36 -8.81 -27.66
C ASN A 84 21.49 -7.73 -27.04
N ARG A 85 20.31 -7.46 -27.61
CA ARG A 85 19.43 -6.41 -27.12
C ARG A 85 17.98 -6.80 -27.28
N LEU A 86 17.20 -6.65 -26.23
CA LEU A 86 15.74 -6.79 -26.27
C LEU A 86 15.12 -5.41 -26.08
N THR A 87 14.12 -5.11 -26.91
CA THR A 87 13.34 -3.88 -26.80
C THR A 87 11.86 -4.20 -26.83
N PHE A 88 11.09 -3.61 -25.94
CA PHE A 88 9.64 -3.70 -25.94
C PHE A 88 9.01 -2.43 -25.37
N THR A 89 7.76 -2.16 -25.75
CA THR A 89 7.04 -0.97 -25.30
C THR A 89 5.96 -1.35 -24.30
N MET A 90 5.89 -0.60 -23.20
CA MET A 90 4.88 -0.74 -22.17
C MET A 90 4.01 0.52 -22.12
N SER A 91 2.75 0.34 -21.75
CA SER A 91 1.82 1.43 -21.48
C SER A 91 0.95 1.10 -20.26
N SER A 92 0.46 2.13 -19.57
CA SER A 92 -0.50 1.92 -18.49
C SER A 92 -1.85 1.49 -19.07
N THR A 93 -2.48 0.52 -18.43
CA THR A 93 -3.86 0.13 -18.80
C THR A 93 -4.82 1.29 -18.56
N LEU A 94 -5.97 1.28 -19.25
CA LEU A 94 -6.83 2.45 -19.34
C LEU A 94 -7.39 2.87 -17.96
N GLY A 95 -6.87 3.97 -17.41
CA GLY A 95 -7.24 4.46 -16.08
C GLY A 95 -6.44 3.84 -14.93
N GLY A 96 -5.27 3.28 -15.23
CA GLY A 96 -4.33 2.78 -14.22
C GLY A 96 -3.62 3.90 -13.46
N GLU A 97 -3.19 3.59 -12.24
CA GLU A 97 -2.36 4.47 -11.42
C GLU A 97 -0.93 4.55 -11.99
N PRO A 98 -0.21 5.67 -11.78
CA PRO A 98 1.16 5.82 -12.23
C PRO A 98 2.08 4.71 -11.68
N VAL A 99 2.85 4.06 -12.55
CA VAL A 99 3.80 3.00 -12.15
C VAL A 99 5.22 3.51 -12.29
N ASN A 100 6.05 3.33 -11.27
CA ASN A 100 7.43 3.84 -11.29
C ASN A 100 8.36 2.97 -12.16
N PHE A 101 8.79 3.52 -13.29
CA PHE A 101 9.78 2.99 -14.23
C PHE A 101 11.14 3.69 -14.11
N THR A 102 11.58 4.01 -12.90
CA THR A 102 12.95 4.49 -12.67
C THR A 102 13.95 3.39 -13.03
N PRO A 103 14.84 3.63 -14.00
CA PRO A 103 15.78 2.62 -14.45
C PRO A 103 16.92 2.42 -13.43
N PRO A 104 17.59 1.26 -13.47
CA PRO A 104 18.74 1.00 -12.63
C PRO A 104 19.91 1.96 -12.94
N THR A 105 20.52 2.57 -11.92
CA THR A 105 21.66 3.49 -12.07
C THR A 105 23.01 2.84 -11.78
N ASN A 106 23.05 1.89 -10.84
CA ASN A 106 24.23 1.07 -10.58
C ASN A 106 24.14 -0.18 -11.45
N VAL A 107 24.99 -0.28 -12.47
CA VAL A 107 24.98 -1.39 -13.41
C VAL A 107 26.36 -2.02 -13.48
N THR A 108 26.44 -3.33 -13.26
CA THR A 108 27.69 -4.11 -13.37
C THR A 108 27.44 -5.33 -14.23
N GLY A 109 28.16 -5.44 -15.35
CA GLY A 109 28.08 -6.63 -16.22
C GLY A 109 26.71 -6.90 -16.84
N GLY A 110 25.91 -5.85 -17.11
CA GLY A 110 24.56 -5.98 -17.69
C GLY A 110 23.46 -6.34 -16.68
N MET A 111 23.78 -6.31 -15.37
CA MET A 111 22.82 -6.50 -14.28
C MET A 111 22.71 -5.23 -13.45
N ALA A 112 21.54 -5.00 -12.86
CA ALA A 112 21.38 -4.01 -11.81
C ALA A 112 22.22 -4.46 -10.59
N GLY A 113 23.09 -3.57 -10.11
CA GLY A 113 23.88 -3.79 -8.90
C GLY A 113 23.07 -3.52 -7.63
N ASP A 114 23.70 -3.72 -6.48
CA ASP A 114 23.06 -3.49 -5.18
C ASP A 114 22.68 -2.01 -4.96
N ASN A 115 21.63 -1.79 -4.14
CA ASN A 115 21.13 -0.46 -3.73
C ASN A 115 20.66 0.43 -4.88
N ASN A 116 19.86 -0.15 -5.77
CA ASN A 116 19.40 0.49 -6.98
C ASN A 116 17.97 1.03 -6.82
N PRO A 117 17.63 2.25 -7.30
CA PRO A 117 16.28 2.81 -7.18
C PRO A 117 15.18 2.12 -8.00
N ASN A 118 15.50 1.11 -8.81
CA ASN A 118 14.50 0.47 -9.66
C ASN A 118 13.48 -0.34 -8.85
N VAL A 119 12.20 -0.02 -9.05
CA VAL A 119 11.08 -0.81 -8.51
C VAL A 119 10.71 -1.92 -9.48
N VAL A 120 10.81 -1.65 -10.78
CA VAL A 120 10.62 -2.66 -11.84
C VAL A 120 11.88 -3.51 -11.95
N VAL A 121 11.72 -4.80 -11.74
CA VAL A 121 12.75 -5.82 -11.89
C VAL A 121 12.44 -6.66 -13.11
N ILE A 122 13.42 -6.83 -13.99
CA ILE A 122 13.27 -7.63 -15.20
C ILE A 122 14.20 -8.82 -15.13
N SER A 123 13.65 -10.03 -15.26
CA SER A 123 14.42 -11.26 -15.42
C SER A 123 14.39 -11.74 -16.87
N TYR A 124 15.49 -12.33 -17.29
CA TYR A 124 15.63 -12.95 -18.60
C TYR A 124 15.91 -14.45 -18.42
N ILE A 125 15.21 -15.26 -19.22
CA ILE A 125 15.35 -16.72 -19.21
C ILE A 125 15.41 -17.24 -20.66
N ASP A 126 16.38 -18.10 -20.93
CA ASP A 126 16.43 -18.94 -22.12
C ASP A 126 16.76 -20.39 -21.75
N GLN A 127 17.11 -21.22 -22.73
CA GLN A 127 17.40 -22.64 -22.52
C GLN A 127 18.67 -22.89 -21.69
N ASP A 128 19.62 -21.95 -21.69
CA ASP A 128 20.96 -22.12 -21.14
C ASP A 128 21.24 -21.21 -19.94
N GLN A 129 20.50 -20.11 -19.79
CA GLN A 129 20.71 -19.15 -18.72
C GLN A 129 19.40 -18.59 -18.14
N HIS A 130 19.46 -18.31 -16.84
CA HIS A 130 18.48 -17.51 -16.13
C HIS A 130 19.22 -16.39 -15.41
N ARG A 131 18.86 -15.15 -15.71
CA ARG A 131 19.42 -13.93 -15.12
C ARG A 131 18.29 -13.13 -14.51
N ILE A 132 18.47 -12.72 -13.27
CA ILE A 132 17.50 -11.91 -12.52
C ILE A 132 18.09 -10.51 -12.40
N ASP A 133 17.21 -9.51 -12.38
CA ASP A 133 17.57 -8.10 -12.21
C ASP A 133 18.55 -7.61 -13.28
N MET A 134 18.14 -7.82 -14.54
CA MET A 134 18.86 -7.31 -15.70
C MET A 134 18.90 -5.79 -15.67
N ALA A 135 20.02 -5.20 -16.10
CA ALA A 135 20.07 -3.77 -16.34
C ALA A 135 19.20 -3.40 -17.55
N TRP A 136 18.45 -2.33 -17.43
CA TRP A 136 17.58 -1.84 -18.48
C TRP A 136 17.55 -0.32 -18.49
N THR A 137 17.16 0.23 -19.62
CA THR A 137 16.98 1.67 -19.81
C THR A 137 15.58 1.91 -20.34
N LYS A 138 15.01 3.09 -20.03
CA LYS A 138 13.75 3.52 -20.62
C LYS A 138 13.96 4.65 -21.62
N THR A 139 13.07 4.71 -22.60
CA THR A 139 12.92 5.85 -23.51
C THR A 139 11.44 6.12 -23.67
N ALA A 140 11.00 7.34 -23.38
CA ALA A 140 9.61 7.72 -23.58
C ALA A 140 9.28 7.86 -25.07
N ILE A 141 8.08 7.45 -25.45
CA ILE A 141 7.59 7.50 -26.84
C ILE A 141 6.22 8.17 -26.86
N GLY A 142 6.16 9.38 -27.43
CA GLY A 142 4.93 10.14 -27.57
C GLY A 142 4.83 11.23 -26.51
N GLU A 143 3.65 11.35 -25.87
CA GLU A 143 3.46 12.22 -24.71
C GLU A 143 4.33 11.74 -23.55
N ASP A 144 5.10 12.65 -22.99
CA ASP A 144 6.04 12.46 -21.88
C ASP A 144 6.04 13.76 -21.08
N ASP A 145 5.73 13.68 -19.80
CA ASP A 145 5.80 14.83 -18.90
C ASP A 145 7.20 15.05 -18.30
N GLY A 146 8.14 14.15 -18.61
CA GLY A 146 9.55 14.23 -18.24
C GLY A 146 9.89 13.53 -16.92
N ASP A 147 8.95 12.81 -16.32
CA ASP A 147 9.18 12.02 -15.12
C ASP A 147 9.43 10.53 -15.40
N ASN A 148 9.52 9.71 -14.34
CA ASN A 148 9.76 8.26 -14.44
C ASN A 148 8.52 7.41 -14.17
N LEU A 149 7.33 8.00 -14.14
CA LEU A 149 6.09 7.33 -13.87
C LEU A 149 5.39 7.01 -15.19
N LEU A 150 4.91 5.79 -15.35
CA LEU A 150 4.15 5.40 -16.54
C LEU A 150 2.68 5.72 -16.30
N GLU A 151 2.22 6.80 -16.91
CA GLU A 151 0.86 7.30 -16.71
C GLU A 151 -0.09 6.98 -17.87
N LYS A 152 -1.35 7.41 -17.72
CA LYS A 152 -2.39 7.19 -18.72
C LYS A 152 -2.08 7.97 -19.99
N GLY A 153 -1.81 7.24 -21.07
CA GLY A 153 -1.55 7.81 -22.39
C GLY A 153 -0.06 7.83 -22.75
N GLU A 154 0.81 7.61 -21.76
CA GLU A 154 2.24 7.52 -21.95
C GLU A 154 2.68 6.12 -22.37
N LYS A 155 3.83 6.05 -23.04
CA LYS A 155 4.44 4.80 -23.48
C LYS A 155 5.92 4.86 -23.22
N PHE A 156 6.44 3.87 -22.51
CA PHE A 156 7.86 3.71 -22.29
C PHE A 156 8.37 2.50 -23.08
N GLN A 157 9.39 2.73 -23.89
CA GLN A 157 10.17 1.66 -24.50
C GLN A 157 11.30 1.28 -23.55
N ILE A 158 11.28 0.01 -23.14
CA ILE A 158 12.30 -0.59 -22.31
C ILE A 158 13.31 -1.27 -23.22
N THR A 159 14.60 -0.99 -22.96
CA THR A 159 15.72 -1.57 -23.68
C THR A 159 16.62 -2.30 -22.69
N ILE A 160 16.86 -3.58 -22.94
CA ILE A 160 17.71 -4.49 -22.16
C ILE A 160 18.88 -4.90 -23.04
N GLY A 161 20.12 -4.75 -22.56
CA GLY A 161 21.33 -5.13 -23.29
C GLY A 161 22.57 -4.41 -22.78
#